data_AF-A0A3A6KFP2-F1
#
_entry.id   AF-A0A3A6KFP2-F1
#
_cell.length_a   1.000
_cell.length_b   1.000
_cell.length_c   1.000
_cell.angle_alpha   90.00
_cell.angle_beta   90.00
_cell.angle_gamma   90.00
#
_symmetry.space_group_name_H-M   'P 1'
#
loop_
_entity.id
_entity.type
_entity.pdbx_description
1 polymer ?
#
loop_
_entity_poly.entity_id
_entity_poly.type
_entity_poly.pdbx_seq_one_letter_code
_entity_poly.pdbx_strand_id
1 'polypeptide(L)'
;MKSKTKTTYIGFKCAPEQKEQIISKCRKYGLSMSEFIRVSCVRSSINIISGIPELTIELSRIGKNFNQIVRAVYLHPQSLEASELARIADDLDAIKDLITELKENTIHADH
;
A
#
# COMPACT_ATOMS: atom_id res chain seq x y z
N MET A 1 10.55 8.89 -16.31
CA MET A 1 11.89 9.14 -15.73
C MET A 1 12.80 8.00 -16.19
N LYS A 2 13.80 8.25 -17.04
CA LYS A 2 14.70 7.17 -17.52
C LYS A 2 15.44 6.57 -16.32
N SER A 3 15.38 5.24 -16.17
CA SER A 3 16.16 4.51 -15.18
C SER A 3 17.65 4.79 -15.41
N LYS A 4 18.33 5.44 -14.47
CA LYS A 4 19.78 5.63 -14.54
C LYS A 4 20.43 4.25 -14.38
N THR A 5 21.25 3.86 -15.34
CA THR A 5 21.96 2.58 -15.34
C THR A 5 22.89 2.49 -14.12
N LYS A 6 22.82 1.39 -13.36
CA LYS A 6 23.67 1.15 -12.18
C LYS A 6 25.06 0.71 -12.66
N THR A 7 26.01 1.63 -12.79
CA THR A 7 27.34 1.38 -13.37
C THR A 7 28.46 1.22 -12.33
N THR A 8 28.21 1.54 -11.07
CA THR A 8 29.23 1.55 -10.00
C THR A 8 28.94 0.51 -8.93
N TYR A 9 30.00 -0.13 -8.42
CA TYR A 9 29.94 -1.16 -7.39
C TYR A 9 30.48 -0.64 -6.05
N ILE A 10 29.82 -1.02 -4.95
CA ILE A 10 30.26 -0.76 -3.58
C ILE A 10 30.25 -2.10 -2.84
N GLY A 11 31.38 -2.50 -2.28
CA GLY A 11 31.54 -3.71 -1.47
C GLY A 11 32.32 -3.40 -0.19
N PHE A 12 31.93 -4.03 0.93
CA PHE A 12 32.60 -3.88 2.22
C PHE A 12 32.59 -5.22 2.96
N LYS A 13 33.57 -5.41 3.85
CA LYS A 13 33.62 -6.54 4.77
C LYS A 13 32.80 -6.21 6.02
N CYS A 14 32.09 -7.20 6.55
CA CYS A 14 31.35 -7.08 7.80
C CYS A 14 31.53 -8.35 8.62
N ALA A 15 31.27 -8.25 9.92
CA ALA A 15 31.25 -9.41 10.80
C ALA A 15 30.09 -10.37 10.42
N PRO A 16 30.21 -11.67 10.71
CA PRO A 16 29.13 -12.64 10.44
C PRO A 16 27.79 -12.23 11.05
N GLU A 17 27.81 -11.71 12.28
CA GLU A 17 26.61 -11.28 13.01
C GLU A 17 25.95 -10.08 12.31
N GLN A 18 26.75 -9.14 11.81
CA GLN A 18 26.25 -7.99 11.07
C GLN A 18 25.60 -8.43 9.76
N LYS A 19 26.21 -9.38 9.04
CA LYS A 19 25.63 -9.95 7.82
C LYS A 19 24.24 -10.54 8.10
N GLU A 20 24.12 -11.29 9.18
CA GLU A 20 22.87 -11.95 9.56
C GLU A 20 21.78 -10.96 9.96
N GLN A 21 22.14 -9.92 10.71
CA GLN A 21 21.24 -8.79 11.02
C GLN A 21 20.75 -8.08 9.76
N ILE A 22 21.64 -7.84 8.79
CA ILE A 22 21.27 -7.19 7.52
C ILE A 22 20.34 -8.09 6.71
N ILE A 23 20.62 -9.40 6.62
CA ILE A 23 19.74 -10.37 5.93
C ILE A 23 18.35 -10.41 6.57
N SER A 24 18.28 -10.43 7.91
CA SER A 24 17.02 -10.40 8.64
C SER A 24 16.20 -9.15 8.31
N LYS A 25 16.84 -7.97 8.31
CA LYS A 25 16.20 -6.72 7.88
C LYS A 25 15.73 -6.80 6.43
N CYS A 26 16.57 -7.26 5.50
CA CYS A 26 16.19 -7.42 4.09
C CYS A 26 14.91 -8.26 3.92
N ARG A 27 14.80 -9.37 4.67
CA ARG A 27 13.59 -10.22 4.67
C ARG A 27 12.38 -9.47 5.22
N LYS A 28 12.52 -8.76 6.35
CA LYS A 28 11.46 -7.95 6.94
C LYS A 28 10.89 -6.93 5.96
N TYR A 29 11.76 -6.26 5.21
CA TYR A 29 11.37 -5.22 4.25
C TYR A 29 11.02 -5.77 2.84
N GLY A 30 11.21 -7.06 2.58
CA GLY A 30 10.99 -7.65 1.25
C GLY A 30 11.94 -7.12 0.17
N LEU A 31 13.09 -6.58 0.55
CA LEU A 31 14.04 -5.93 -0.36
C LEU A 31 15.28 -6.79 -0.59
N SER A 32 15.85 -6.71 -1.80
CA SER A 32 17.18 -7.29 -2.05
C SER A 32 18.25 -6.56 -1.22
N MET A 33 19.35 -7.26 -0.88
CA MET A 33 20.46 -6.69 -0.10
C MET A 33 20.93 -5.33 -0.64
N SER A 34 21.19 -5.25 -1.94
CA SER A 34 21.66 -4.01 -2.56
C SER A 34 20.59 -2.91 -2.59
N GLU A 35 19.32 -3.28 -2.65
CA GLU A 35 18.22 -2.33 -2.59
C GLU A 35 17.98 -1.82 -1.18
N PHE A 36 17.98 -2.71 -0.19
CA PHE A 36 17.92 -2.36 1.21
C PHE A 36 19.01 -1.35 1.60
N ILE A 37 20.27 -1.60 1.23
CA ILE A 37 21.38 -0.68 1.52
C ILE A 37 21.21 0.66 0.78
N ARG A 38 20.86 0.64 -0.51
CA ARG A 38 20.64 1.89 -1.27
C ARG A 38 19.51 2.72 -0.67
N VAL A 39 18.37 2.11 -0.34
CA VAL A 39 17.23 2.84 0.21
C VAL A 39 17.55 3.30 1.63
N SER A 40 18.17 2.47 2.48
CA SER A 40 18.55 2.84 3.85
C SER A 40 19.57 3.98 3.91
N CYS A 41 20.51 4.04 2.96
CA CYS A 41 21.58 5.05 2.98
C CYS A 41 21.25 6.31 2.18
N VAL A 42 20.29 6.26 1.24
CA VAL A 42 19.95 7.40 0.35
C VAL A 42 18.58 8.00 0.68
N ARG A 43 17.63 7.21 1.19
CA ARG A 43 16.34 7.72 1.66
C ARG A 43 16.34 7.76 3.18
N SER A 44 15.81 8.84 3.75
CA SER A 44 15.76 9.07 5.19
C SER A 44 14.96 8.01 5.95
N SER A 45 14.05 7.29 5.28
CA SER A 45 13.31 6.17 5.87
C SER A 45 12.90 5.12 4.83
N ILE A 46 12.80 3.86 5.28
CA ILE A 46 12.14 2.77 4.55
C ILE A 46 10.75 2.60 5.18
N ASN A 47 9.71 3.03 4.48
CA ASN A 47 8.33 2.85 4.94
C ASN A 47 7.76 1.57 4.31
N ILE A 48 7.40 0.59 5.14
CA ILE A 48 6.55 -0.53 4.71
C ILE A 48 5.11 -0.11 4.97
N ILE A 49 4.31 0.03 3.92
CA ILE A 49 2.87 0.23 4.06
C ILE A 49 2.21 -1.15 3.91
N SER A 50 1.90 -1.79 5.03
CA SER A 50 1.06 -2.99 5.06
C SER A 50 -0.40 -2.61 4.77
N GLY A 51 -1.18 -3.47 4.11
CA GLY A 51 -2.61 -3.22 3.87
C GLY A 51 -2.99 -2.64 2.51
N ILE A 52 -2.01 -2.31 1.65
CA ILE A 52 -2.28 -1.80 0.28
C ILE A 52 -3.04 -2.82 -0.61
N PRO A 53 -2.67 -4.13 -0.62
CA PRO A 53 -3.43 -5.12 -1.38
C PRO A 53 -4.88 -5.25 -0.92
N GLU A 54 -5.11 -5.26 0.39
CA GLU A 54 -6.42 -5.36 1.02
C GLU A 54 -7.29 -4.15 0.68
N LEU A 55 -6.72 -2.94 0.76
CA LEU A 55 -7.37 -1.70 0.32
C LEU A 55 -7.77 -1.76 -1.16
N THR A 56 -6.93 -2.34 -2.02
CA THR A 56 -7.19 -2.46 -3.46
C THR A 56 -8.36 -3.39 -3.75
N ILE A 57 -8.52 -4.45 -2.94
CA ILE A 57 -9.64 -5.41 -3.05
C ILE A 57 -10.95 -4.72 -2.66
N GLU A 58 -10.98 -4.02 -1.53
CA GLU A 58 -12.19 -3.30 -1.08
C GLU A 58 -12.59 -2.19 -2.08
N LEU A 59 -11.63 -1.43 -2.59
CA LEU A 59 -11.90 -0.42 -3.62
C LEU A 59 -12.50 -1.03 -4.90
N SER A 60 -12.02 -2.21 -5.30
CA SER A 60 -12.54 -2.95 -6.45
C SER A 60 -13.96 -3.47 -6.20
N ARG A 61 -14.31 -3.82 -4.95
CA ARG A 61 -15.65 -4.27 -4.57
C ARG A 61 -16.65 -3.12 -4.68
N ILE A 62 -16.30 -1.94 -4.18
CA ILE A 62 -17.13 -0.74 -4.30
C ILE A 62 -17.33 -0.33 -5.76
N GLY A 63 -16.25 -0.35 -6.56
CA GLY A 63 -16.35 -0.04 -7.99
C GLY A 63 -17.37 -0.94 -8.69
N LYS A 64 -17.46 -2.22 -8.32
CA LYS A 64 -18.48 -3.14 -8.84
C LYS A 64 -19.88 -2.79 -8.34
N ASN A 65 -20.06 -2.54 -7.04
CA ASN A 65 -21.36 -2.19 -6.46
C ASN A 65 -21.91 -0.89 -7.06
N PHE A 66 -21.07 0.15 -7.17
CA PHE A 66 -21.44 1.40 -7.81
C PHE A 66 -21.85 1.21 -9.27
N ASN A 67 -21.09 0.41 -10.03
CA ASN A 67 -21.39 0.15 -11.43
C ASN A 67 -22.70 -0.64 -11.62
N GLN A 68 -23.07 -1.50 -10.65
CA GLN A 68 -24.37 -2.17 -10.63
C GLN A 68 -25.51 -1.18 -10.42
N ILE A 69 -25.38 -0.25 -9.47
CA ILE A 69 -26.40 0.79 -9.25
C ILE A 69 -26.52 1.67 -10.49
N VAL A 70 -25.43 2.20 -11.04
CA VAL A 70 -25.49 3.05 -12.24
C VAL A 70 -26.21 2.33 -13.40
N ARG A 71 -25.95 1.03 -13.58
CA ARG A 71 -26.70 0.21 -14.54
C ARG A 71 -28.17 0.08 -14.19
N ALA A 72 -28.51 -0.17 -12.92
CA ALA A 72 -29.88 -0.28 -12.44
C ALA A 72 -30.66 1.03 -12.63
N VAL A 73 -30.07 2.18 -12.31
CA VAL A 73 -30.65 3.51 -12.57
C VAL A 73 -30.87 3.73 -14.06
N TYR A 74 -29.87 3.40 -14.88
CA TYR A 74 -29.95 3.59 -16.33
C TYR A 74 -31.05 2.73 -16.96
N LEU A 75 -31.24 1.49 -16.48
CA LEU A 75 -32.26 0.57 -16.96
C LEU A 75 -33.65 0.87 -16.40
N HIS A 76 -33.75 1.30 -15.14
CA HIS A 76 -35.00 1.51 -14.41
C HIS A 76 -34.96 2.78 -13.53
N PRO A 77 -35.15 3.97 -14.11
CA PRO A 77 -34.99 5.25 -13.40
C PRO A 77 -35.92 5.48 -12.20
N GLN A 78 -37.03 4.72 -12.12
CA GLN A 78 -38.04 4.82 -11.06
C GLN A 78 -37.84 3.81 -9.92
N SER A 79 -36.83 2.92 -10.01
CA SER A 79 -36.68 1.74 -9.15
C SER A 79 -35.54 1.83 -8.14
N LEU A 80 -35.01 3.02 -7.90
CA LEU A 80 -33.84 3.20 -7.05
C LEU A 80 -34.26 3.27 -5.58
N GLU A 81 -34.15 2.13 -4.90
CA GLU A 81 -34.45 2.03 -3.48
C GLU A 81 -33.38 2.75 -2.66
N ALA A 82 -33.81 3.64 -1.75
CA ALA A 82 -32.91 4.42 -0.88
C ALA A 82 -31.96 3.54 -0.04
N SER A 83 -32.35 2.29 0.20
CA SER A 83 -31.56 1.27 0.90
C SER A 83 -30.29 0.85 0.14
N GLU A 84 -30.29 0.87 -1.20
CA GLU A 84 -29.09 0.55 -2.00
C GLU A 84 -28.06 1.68 -1.95
N LEU A 85 -28.53 2.93 -1.95
CA LEU A 85 -27.66 4.10 -1.80
C LEU A 85 -27.02 4.15 -0.39
N ALA A 86 -27.79 3.82 0.64
CA ALA A 86 -27.31 3.78 2.02
C ALA A 86 -26.17 2.77 2.19
N ARG A 87 -26.27 1.57 1.60
CA ARG A 87 -25.21 0.56 1.65
C ARG A 87 -23.91 1.02 1.00
N ILE A 88 -23.97 1.81 -0.06
CA ILE A 88 -22.76 2.39 -0.68
C ILE A 88 -22.15 3.47 0.22
N ALA A 89 -22.98 4.29 0.86
CA ALA A 89 -22.48 5.28 1.81
C ALA A 89 -21.75 4.60 2.97
N ASP A 90 -22.30 3.51 3.51
CA ASP A 90 -21.66 2.71 4.56
C ASP A 90 -20.35 2.06 4.08
N ASP A 91 -20.33 1.47 2.87
CA ASP A 91 -19.10 0.91 2.26
C ASP A 91 -18.02 2.01 2.07
N LEU A 92 -18.41 3.24 1.71
CA LEU A 92 -17.50 4.38 1.53
C LEU A 92 -16.92 4.88 2.85
N ASP A 93 -17.73 4.96 3.91
CA ASP A 93 -17.27 5.35 5.24
C ASP A 93 -16.29 4.31 5.81
N ALA A 94 -16.55 3.01 5.62
CA ALA A 94 -15.63 1.95 6.04
C ALA A 94 -14.26 2.05 5.34
N ILE A 95 -14.21 2.44 4.06
CA ILE A 95 -12.93 2.69 3.37
C ILE A 95 -12.23 3.93 3.89
N LYS A 96 -12.98 5.00 4.19
CA LYS A 96 -12.40 6.22 4.75
C LYS A 96 -11.72 5.94 6.09
N ASP A 97 -12.32 5.08 6.91
CA ASP A 97 -11.72 4.63 8.17
C ASP A 97 -10.45 3.81 7.93
N LEU A 98 -10.47 2.83 7.02
CA LEU A 98 -9.28 2.06 6.62
C LEU A 98 -8.13 2.93 6.08
N ILE A 99 -8.44 3.93 5.26
CA ILE A 99 -7.44 4.87 4.73
C ILE A 99 -6.86 5.75 5.85
N THR A 100 -7.71 6.16 6.80
CA THR A 100 -7.28 6.96 7.96
C THR A 100 -6.35 6.13 8.84
N GLU A 101 -6.72 4.88 9.11
CA GLU A 101 -5.91 3.93 9.88
C GLU A 101 -4.59 3.59 9.17
N LEU A 102 -4.57 3.46 7.84
CA LEU A 102 -3.33 3.30 7.06
C LEU A 102 -2.43 4.53 7.14
N LYS A 103 -3.02 5.73 7.15
CA LYS A 103 -2.28 7.00 7.28
C LYS A 103 -1.66 7.14 8.67
N GLU A 104 -2.37 6.70 9.72
CA GLU A 104 -1.89 6.71 11.11
C GLU A 104 -0.84 5.62 11.39
N ASN A 105 -1.01 4.42 10.81
CA ASN A 105 -0.04 3.33 10.87
C ASN A 105 1.22 3.59 10.02
N THR A 106 1.23 4.65 9.22
CA THR A 106 2.47 5.21 8.66
C THR A 106 3.19 5.97 9.78
N ILE A 107 3.64 5.25 10.81
CA ILE A 107 4.43 5.80 11.90
C ILE A 107 5.78 6.22 11.29
N HIS A 108 6.04 7.52 11.32
CA HIS A 108 7.40 8.06 11.25
C HIS A 108 8.18 7.39 12.38
N ALA A 109 9.06 6.45 12.05
CA ALA A 109 10.08 5.98 12.98
C ALA A 109 11.14 7.09 13.12
N ASP A 110 10.73 8.20 13.74
CA ASP A 110 11.65 9.22 14.20
C ASP A 110 12.30 8.72 15.50
N HIS A 111 13.59 8.41 15.34
CA HIS A 111 14.66 8.27 16.34
C HIS A 111 14.79 6.91 17.05
#